data_AF-A0A9Q3CWJ8-F1
#
_entry.id   AF-A0A9Q3CWJ8-F1
#
_cell.length_a   1.000
_cell.length_b   1.000
_cell.length_c   1.000
_cell.angle_alpha   90.00
_cell.angle_beta   90.00
_cell.angle_gamma   90.00
#
_symmetry.space_group_name_H-M   'P 1'
#
loop_
_entity.id
_entity.type
_entity.pdbx_description
1 polymer ?
#
loop_
_entity_poly.entity_id
_entity_poly.type
_entity_poly.pdbx_seq_one_letter_code
_entity_poly.pdbx_strand_id
1 'polypeptide(L)'
;MCPVNKTSNLMIKDSIGDYNGEPIQEDNNTMVNLLKLLNKNVEENNKNNAKTQAITNKLLVAYEKMSHCIDSVLLQMEMLEKKKAHQEKSIDKNINRNKENTNKTPRDFVKSFIPNKKYTNNINENTHNAVNKPQENQTSNKKQPKQIGNYIKVLQTMPCVPHPLQAISKFNKINRFKLAYITLRSKIGHPKPFENLSALSFQTKINQVLKDVNAKVYEEKIFVSAVVKLTNGTIKLCAKNKASVRWLLENKHKWTHLADPTFVTSPNLYHVILDSCPAFFDISDETDILELCEQNNIGCEEIKKVRWLKTPNIEQKDFGSLVILFKNRNLAYDIVKGGDLLFKGNLL
;
A
#
# COMPACT_ATOMS: atom_id res chain seq x y z
N MET A 1 50.73 18.42 9.95
CA MET A 1 50.43 19.58 10.81
C MET A 1 49.33 19.19 11.77
N CYS A 2 49.69 18.91 13.02
CA CYS A 2 48.74 18.59 14.11
C CYS A 2 48.57 19.84 14.98
N PRO A 3 47.37 20.14 15.52
CA PRO A 3 47.24 21.22 16.49
C PRO A 3 47.55 20.71 17.90
N VAL A 4 48.42 21.45 18.57
CA VAL A 4 48.82 21.34 19.97
C VAL A 4 47.75 22.03 20.81
N ASN A 5 47.06 21.31 21.70
CA ASN A 5 46.15 21.92 22.67
C ASN A 5 46.93 22.33 23.92
N LYS A 6 46.95 23.65 24.15
CA LYS A 6 47.46 24.32 25.34
C LYS A 6 46.54 24.06 26.53
N THR A 7 47.12 23.58 27.62
CA THR A 7 46.53 23.54 28.96
C THR A 7 46.54 24.94 29.57
N SER A 8 45.37 25.41 29.97
CA SER A 8 45.15 26.63 30.77
C SER A 8 45.43 26.33 32.24
N ASN A 9 46.46 26.98 32.79
CA ASN A 9 46.71 27.06 34.23
C ASN A 9 45.64 27.94 34.88
N LEU A 10 44.81 27.37 35.74
CA LEU A 10 43.94 28.10 36.65
C LEU A 10 44.69 28.26 37.98
N MET A 11 45.10 29.50 38.28
CA MET A 11 45.55 29.91 39.62
C MET A 11 44.37 29.79 40.59
N ILE A 12 44.54 28.99 41.64
CA ILE A 12 43.73 29.08 42.86
C ILE A 12 44.71 29.45 43.98
N LYS A 13 44.54 30.65 44.51
CA LYS A 13 45.25 31.17 45.69
C LYS A 13 44.45 30.84 46.95
N ASP A 14 45.18 30.29 47.92
CA ASP A 14 45.16 30.59 49.35
C ASP A 14 43.83 30.55 50.11
N SER A 15 43.64 29.47 50.87
CA SER A 15 43.02 29.50 52.20
C SER A 15 43.62 28.38 53.05
N ILE A 16 44.67 28.75 53.79
CA ILE A 16 45.32 27.91 54.80
C ILE A 16 44.47 28.02 56.07
N GLY A 17 43.75 26.94 56.39
CA GLY A 17 43.17 26.71 57.70
C GLY A 17 44.03 25.70 58.43
N ASP A 18 44.54 26.08 59.60
CA ASP A 18 45.30 25.23 60.52
C ASP A 18 44.50 23.96 60.87
N TYR A 19 44.96 22.82 60.37
CA TYR A 19 44.55 21.49 60.83
C TYR A 19 45.71 20.85 61.58
N ASN A 20 45.49 20.64 62.87
CA ASN A 20 46.38 19.87 63.74
C ASN A 20 46.45 18.43 63.21
N GLY A 21 47.66 18.02 62.81
CA GLY A 21 47.93 16.68 62.28
C GLY A 21 47.89 15.61 63.36
N GLU A 22 46.96 14.67 63.22
CA GLU A 22 47.19 13.29 63.65
C GLU A 22 47.78 12.50 62.49
N PRO A 23 48.80 11.66 62.73
CA PRO A 23 49.41 10.84 61.68
C PRO A 23 48.45 9.71 61.32
N ILE A 24 47.76 9.85 60.18
CA ILE A 24 47.02 8.75 59.56
C ILE A 24 48.07 7.73 59.10
N GLN A 25 48.19 6.62 59.82
CA GLN A 25 48.84 5.42 59.30
C GLN A 25 47.97 4.91 58.14
N GLU A 26 48.32 5.32 56.92
CA GLU A 26 47.76 4.75 55.71
C GLU A 26 48.14 3.27 55.64
N ASP A 27 47.13 2.44 55.86
CA ASP A 27 47.23 0.99 55.81
C ASP A 27 47.56 0.60 54.35
N ASN A 28 48.84 0.35 54.07
CA ASN A 28 49.39 0.00 52.75
C ASN A 28 48.60 -1.09 52.02
N ASN A 29 47.91 -1.96 52.76
CA ASN A 29 47.01 -2.98 52.21
C ASN A 29 45.81 -2.39 51.45
N THR A 30 45.30 -1.24 51.88
CA THR A 30 44.14 -0.59 51.25
C THR A 30 44.52 -0.02 49.89
N MET A 31 45.68 0.59 49.77
CA MET A 31 46.19 1.13 48.50
C MET A 31 46.49 0.00 47.49
N VAL A 32 47.06 -1.11 47.95
CA VAL A 32 47.31 -2.30 47.10
C VAL A 32 46.00 -2.93 46.61
N ASN A 33 44.96 -2.97 47.43
CA ASN A 33 43.66 -3.51 47.03
C ASN A 33 42.94 -2.61 46.01
N LEU A 34 43.05 -1.29 46.15
CA LEU A 34 42.52 -0.34 45.17
C LEU A 34 43.21 -0.46 43.82
N LEU A 35 44.54 -0.63 43.80
CA LEU A 35 45.31 -0.84 42.56
C LEU A 35 44.91 -2.15 41.85
N LYS A 36 44.70 -3.23 42.60
CA LYS A 36 44.21 -4.51 42.04
C LYS A 36 42.81 -4.37 41.42
N LEU A 37 41.92 -3.61 42.07
CA LEU A 37 40.57 -3.37 41.57
C LEU A 37 40.58 -2.53 40.27
N LEU A 38 41.43 -1.50 40.20
CA LEU A 38 41.60 -0.68 39.01
C LEU A 38 42.14 -1.50 37.83
N ASN A 39 43.16 -2.33 38.04
CA ASN A 39 43.69 -3.20 36.99
C ASN A 39 42.63 -4.17 36.45
N LYS A 40 41.84 -4.79 37.34
CA LYS A 40 40.75 -5.67 36.93
C LYS A 40 39.71 -4.95 36.07
N ASN A 41 39.34 -3.72 36.44
CA ASN A 41 38.40 -2.91 35.67
C ASN A 41 38.96 -2.51 34.28
N VAL A 42 40.26 -2.22 34.19
CA VAL A 42 40.94 -1.93 32.92
C VAL A 42 40.94 -3.16 32.01
N GLU A 43 41.23 -4.34 32.55
CA GLU A 43 41.19 -5.60 31.79
C GLU A 43 39.78 -5.94 31.28
N GLU A 44 38.74 -5.77 32.11
CA GLU A 44 37.35 -5.99 31.69
C GLU A 44 36.91 -5.00 30.59
N ASN A 45 37.30 -3.73 30.70
CA ASN A 45 37.02 -2.72 29.68
C ASN A 45 37.71 -3.07 28.35
N ASN A 46 38.97 -3.51 28.38
CA ASN A 46 39.69 -3.95 27.18
C ASN A 46 39.02 -5.15 26.51
N LYS A 47 38.54 -6.12 27.30
CA LYS A 47 37.82 -7.29 26.79
C LYS A 47 36.48 -6.93 26.15
N ASN A 48 35.76 -5.96 26.74
CA ASN A 48 34.51 -5.45 26.18
C ASN A 48 34.74 -4.65 24.88
N ASN A 49 35.84 -3.89 24.81
CA ASN A 49 36.21 -3.17 23.60
C ASN A 49 36.58 -4.14 22.45
N ALA A 50 37.34 -5.20 22.74
CA ALA A 50 37.65 -6.25 21.77
C ALA A 50 36.40 -6.97 21.23
N LYS A 51 35.42 -7.26 22.11
CA LYS A 51 34.13 -7.83 21.68
C LYS A 51 33.35 -6.88 20.78
N THR A 52 33.34 -5.59 21.11
CA THR A 52 32.67 -4.56 20.32
C THR A 52 33.31 -4.45 18.93
N GLN A 53 34.64 -4.42 18.85
CA GLN A 53 35.36 -4.41 17.58
C GLN A 53 35.07 -5.64 16.73
N ALA A 54 34.98 -6.83 17.32
CA ALA A 54 34.65 -8.06 16.61
C ALA A 54 33.21 -8.03 16.05
N ILE A 55 32.25 -7.42 16.75
CA ILE A 55 30.88 -7.24 16.26
C ILE A 55 30.86 -6.24 15.10
N THR A 56 31.56 -5.11 15.21
CA THR A 56 31.66 -4.10 14.16
C THR A 56 32.24 -4.68 12.87
N ASN A 57 33.32 -5.47 12.96
CA ASN A 57 33.91 -6.12 11.79
C ASN A 57 32.95 -7.12 11.13
N LYS A 58 32.17 -7.88 11.91
CA LYS A 58 31.15 -8.80 11.36
C LYS A 58 30.03 -8.05 10.64
N LEU A 59 29.60 -6.90 11.18
CA LEU A 59 28.60 -6.05 10.55
C LEU A 59 29.11 -5.44 9.24
N LEU A 60 30.38 -5.03 9.19
CA LEU A 60 31.00 -4.48 7.98
C LEU A 60 31.05 -5.53 6.85
N VAL A 61 31.48 -6.76 7.14
CA VAL A 61 31.48 -7.86 6.17
C VAL A 61 30.06 -8.20 5.69
N ALA A 62 29.07 -8.14 6.57
CA ALA A 62 27.68 -8.36 6.19
C ALA A 62 27.16 -7.24 5.26
N TYR A 63 27.55 -5.99 5.52
CA TYR A 63 27.21 -4.85 4.68
C TYR A 63 27.80 -4.98 3.26
N GLU A 64 29.08 -5.34 3.15
CA GLU A 64 29.74 -5.55 1.84
C GLU A 64 29.06 -6.64 1.02
N LYS A 65 28.67 -7.76 1.65
CA LYS A 65 27.92 -8.84 0.98
C LYS A 65 26.55 -8.38 0.51
N MET A 66 25.85 -7.56 1.30
CA MET A 66 24.56 -7.00 0.88
C MET A 66 24.72 -6.01 -0.27
N SER A 67 25.76 -5.17 -0.26
CA SER A 67 26.07 -4.25 -1.36
C SER A 67 26.27 -5.01 -2.68
N HIS A 68 27.10 -6.06 -2.67
CA HIS A 68 27.30 -6.89 -3.86
C HIS A 68 26.02 -7.56 -4.37
N CYS A 69 25.12 -7.96 -3.47
CA CYS A 69 23.84 -8.53 -3.86
C CYS A 69 22.93 -7.49 -4.54
N ILE A 70 22.90 -6.27 -4.01
CA ILE A 70 22.15 -5.16 -4.61
C ILE A 70 22.68 -4.85 -6.01
N ASP A 71 24.00 -4.75 -6.19
CA ASP A 71 24.61 -4.49 -7.50
C ASP A 71 24.28 -5.60 -8.51
N SER A 72 24.28 -6.86 -8.08
CA SER A 72 23.89 -8.00 -8.92
C SER A 72 22.42 -7.93 -9.36
N VAL A 73 21.52 -7.57 -8.45
CA VAL A 73 20.09 -7.40 -8.77
C VAL A 73 19.87 -6.23 -9.72
N LEU A 74 20.59 -5.12 -9.51
CA LEU A 74 20.49 -3.94 -10.38
C LEU A 74 20.93 -4.29 -11.82
N LEU A 75 22.02 -5.03 -11.97
CA LEU A 75 22.50 -5.50 -13.27
C LEU A 75 21.47 -6.43 -13.96
N GLN A 76 20.79 -7.29 -13.20
CA GLN A 76 19.72 -8.14 -13.75
C GLN A 76 18.52 -7.33 -14.24
N MET A 77 18.14 -6.27 -13.51
CA MET A 77 17.06 -5.37 -13.93
C MET A 77 17.39 -4.65 -15.24
N GLU A 78 18.61 -4.11 -15.37
CA GLU A 78 19.05 -3.47 -16.62
C GLU A 78 19.04 -4.44 -17.82
N MET A 79 19.44 -5.69 -17.61
CA MET A 79 19.37 -6.71 -18.67
C MET A 79 17.92 -7.02 -19.10
N LEU A 80 16.98 -7.02 -18.16
CA LEU A 80 15.56 -7.24 -18.45
C LEU A 80 14.96 -6.06 -19.22
N GLU A 81 15.32 -4.82 -18.87
CA GLU A 81 14.88 -3.62 -19.61
C GLU A 81 15.41 -3.63 -21.05
N LYS A 82 16.67 -4.00 -21.25
CA LYS A 82 17.25 -4.15 -22.60
C LYS A 82 16.53 -5.24 -23.42
N LYS A 83 16.15 -6.36 -22.81
CA LYS A 83 15.37 -7.42 -23.47
C LYS A 83 13.97 -6.93 -23.86
N LYS A 84 13.29 -6.22 -22.97
CA LYS A 84 11.96 -5.66 -23.25
C LYS A 84 11.99 -4.68 -24.42
N ALA A 85 12.98 -3.79 -24.46
CA ALA A 85 13.17 -2.84 -25.57
C ALA A 85 13.44 -3.53 -26.92
N HIS A 86 14.14 -4.68 -26.93
CA HIS A 86 14.33 -5.47 -28.16
C HIS A 86 13.04 -6.16 -28.63
N GLN A 87 12.20 -6.59 -27.68
CA GLN A 87 10.92 -7.23 -27.99
C GLN A 87 9.92 -6.22 -28.58
N GLU A 88 9.83 -5.02 -28.00
CA GLU A 88 8.99 -3.92 -28.52
C GLU A 88 9.40 -3.53 -29.95
N LYS A 89 10.71 -3.37 -30.22
CA LYS A 89 11.22 -3.11 -31.58
C LYS A 89 10.91 -4.23 -32.59
N SER A 90 10.75 -5.47 -32.13
CA SER A 90 10.39 -6.61 -32.99
C SER A 90 8.89 -6.65 -33.30
N ILE A 91 8.06 -6.21 -32.35
CA ILE A 91 6.60 -6.10 -32.52
C ILE A 91 6.28 -4.98 -33.53
N ASP A 92 6.94 -3.82 -33.43
CA ASP A 92 6.72 -2.69 -34.34
C ASP A 92 7.09 -3.02 -35.80
N LYS A 93 8.15 -3.82 -36.01
CA LYS A 93 8.52 -4.32 -37.34
C LYS A 93 7.48 -5.27 -37.95
N ASN A 94 6.82 -6.10 -37.13
CA ASN A 94 5.78 -7.00 -37.60
C ASN A 94 4.45 -6.27 -37.90
N ILE A 95 4.11 -5.22 -37.13
CA ILE A 95 2.93 -4.40 -37.39
C ILE A 95 3.08 -3.62 -38.72
N ASN A 96 4.28 -3.12 -39.03
CA ASN A 96 4.51 -2.41 -40.29
C ASN A 96 4.50 -3.34 -41.53
N ARG A 97 5.00 -4.58 -41.42
CA ARG A 97 4.88 -5.57 -42.52
C ARG A 97 3.43 -5.96 -42.83
N ASN A 98 2.55 -6.00 -41.84
CA ASN A 98 1.14 -6.33 -42.07
C ASN A 98 0.34 -5.17 -42.69
N LYS A 99 0.78 -3.92 -42.54
CA LYS A 99 0.16 -2.75 -43.19
C LYS A 99 0.51 -2.63 -44.67
N GLU A 100 1.65 -3.16 -45.12
CA GLU A 100 2.01 -3.17 -46.56
C GLU A 100 1.22 -4.22 -47.36
N ASN A 101 0.65 -5.24 -46.72
CA ASN A 101 -0.13 -6.29 -47.40
C ASN A 101 -1.63 -5.98 -47.53
N THR A 102 -2.15 -4.89 -46.96
CA THR A 102 -3.58 -4.53 -47.03
C THR A 102 -3.92 -3.45 -48.05
N ASN A 103 -2.95 -2.98 -48.84
CA ASN A 103 -3.17 -2.00 -49.91
C ASN A 103 -3.13 -2.66 -51.30
N LYS A 104 -4.00 -3.65 -51.55
CA LYS A 104 -4.42 -4.02 -52.90
C LYS A 104 -5.94 -3.84 -53.02
N THR A 105 -6.32 -2.87 -53.84
CA THR A 105 -7.70 -2.46 -54.14
C THR A 105 -8.51 -3.58 -54.80
N PRO A 106 -9.78 -3.79 -54.40
CA PRO A 106 -10.70 -4.69 -55.10
C PRO A 106 -11.36 -3.94 -56.27
N ARG A 107 -10.71 -3.94 -57.42
CA ARG A 107 -11.39 -3.85 -58.71
C ARG A 107 -10.85 -4.97 -59.60
N ASP A 108 -11.80 -5.60 -60.26
CA ASP A 108 -11.68 -6.66 -61.26
C ASP A 108 -11.85 -8.10 -60.75
N PHE A 109 -12.66 -8.82 -61.53
CA PHE A 109 -12.99 -10.25 -61.48
C PHE A 109 -14.18 -10.71 -60.63
N VAL A 110 -15.36 -10.16 -60.94
CA VAL A 110 -16.48 -11.06 -61.32
C VAL A 110 -16.21 -11.52 -62.75
N LYS A 111 -15.73 -12.75 -62.95
CA LYS A 111 -15.96 -13.56 -64.15
C LYS A 111 -15.46 -14.99 -63.92
N SER A 112 -16.33 -15.93 -64.28
CA SER A 112 -16.12 -17.37 -64.49
C SER A 112 -16.36 -18.31 -63.29
N PHE A 113 -17.62 -18.75 -63.22
CA PHE A 113 -18.01 -20.11 -62.87
C PHE A 113 -17.30 -21.13 -63.82
N ILE A 114 -16.58 -22.10 -63.22
CA ILE A 114 -16.54 -23.59 -63.40
C ILE A 114 -16.78 -24.17 -64.83
N PRO A 115 -16.22 -25.33 -65.29
CA PRO A 115 -15.31 -26.35 -64.69
C PRO A 115 -14.10 -26.78 -65.58
N ASN A 116 -13.14 -27.57 -65.05
CA ASN A 116 -12.81 -28.90 -65.63
C ASN A 116 -11.83 -29.74 -64.81
N LYS A 117 -12.11 -31.05 -64.83
CA LYS A 117 -11.31 -32.18 -64.33
C LYS A 117 -10.00 -32.34 -65.12
N LYS A 118 -8.93 -32.81 -64.45
CA LYS A 118 -8.20 -34.09 -64.71
C LYS A 118 -6.85 -34.14 -63.96
N TYR A 119 -6.62 -35.28 -63.27
CA TYR A 119 -5.39 -36.10 -63.07
C TYR A 119 -4.00 -35.42 -63.12
N THR A 120 -3.02 -35.69 -62.22
CA THR A 120 -2.44 -37.00 -61.82
C THR A 120 -1.69 -36.99 -60.46
N ASN A 121 -1.54 -38.21 -59.94
CA ASN A 121 -0.84 -38.79 -58.79
C ASN A 121 0.59 -38.33 -58.41
N ASN A 122 0.92 -38.45 -57.10
CA ASN A 122 1.99 -39.31 -56.52
C ASN A 122 1.91 -39.22 -54.97
N ILE A 123 1.38 -40.21 -54.25
CA ILE A 123 1.99 -41.45 -53.70
C ILE A 123 3.01 -41.22 -52.55
N ASN A 124 2.58 -41.56 -51.34
CA ASN A 124 3.22 -42.46 -50.35
C ASN A 124 2.30 -42.47 -49.10
N GLU A 125 1.36 -43.41 -48.97
CA GLU A 125 1.50 -44.74 -48.31
C GLU A 125 2.02 -44.68 -46.86
N ASN A 126 1.12 -44.79 -45.89
CA ASN A 126 0.98 -46.05 -45.14
C ASN A 126 -0.29 -46.10 -44.28
N THR A 127 -0.92 -47.28 -44.36
CA THR A 127 -2.25 -47.69 -43.90
C THR A 127 -2.22 -48.35 -42.52
N HIS A 128 -3.40 -48.40 -41.89
CA HIS A 128 -4.09 -49.54 -41.24
C HIS A 128 -5.00 -49.00 -40.12
N ASN A 129 -6.27 -49.37 -39.90
CA ASN A 129 -7.28 -50.21 -40.55
C ASN A 129 -8.64 -49.71 -39.98
N ALA A 130 -9.64 -49.47 -40.83
CA ALA A 130 -10.96 -50.15 -40.91
C ALA A 130 -11.59 -50.56 -39.55
N VAL A 131 -12.87 -50.26 -39.24
CA VAL A 131 -14.04 -50.89 -39.87
C VAL A 131 -15.35 -50.14 -39.53
N ASN A 132 -16.13 -49.86 -40.59
CA ASN A 132 -17.59 -49.77 -40.80
C ASN A 132 -18.55 -48.78 -40.08
N LYS A 133 -19.04 -47.85 -40.92
CA LYS A 133 -20.36 -47.16 -41.09
C LYS A 133 -21.61 -48.07 -41.01
N PRO A 134 -22.88 -47.60 -41.24
CA PRO A 134 -23.40 -46.23 -41.55
C PRO A 134 -24.61 -45.77 -40.69
N GLN A 135 -24.79 -44.46 -40.48
CA GLN A 135 -25.84 -43.57 -41.07
C GLN A 135 -27.29 -44.09 -41.11
N GLU A 136 -28.21 -43.34 -40.51
CA GLU A 136 -29.34 -42.78 -41.27
C GLU A 136 -29.87 -41.46 -40.67
N ASN A 137 -30.18 -40.53 -41.58
CA ASN A 137 -30.69 -39.19 -41.37
C ASN A 137 -32.19 -39.22 -41.07
N GLN A 138 -32.72 -38.18 -40.38
CA GLN A 138 -33.63 -37.18 -40.98
C GLN A 138 -34.41 -36.37 -39.91
N THR A 139 -34.37 -35.04 -40.07
CA THR A 139 -35.45 -34.02 -40.00
C THR A 139 -36.64 -34.26 -39.04
N SER A 140 -37.31 -33.28 -38.41
CA SER A 140 -37.33 -31.82 -38.36
C SER A 140 -38.43 -31.44 -37.34
N ASN A 141 -38.43 -30.17 -36.92
CA ASN A 141 -39.60 -29.39 -36.49
C ASN A 141 -40.13 -29.38 -35.03
N LYS A 142 -40.15 -28.13 -34.53
CA LYS A 142 -41.18 -27.42 -33.76
C LYS A 142 -41.20 -27.46 -32.22
N LYS A 143 -40.75 -26.31 -31.70
CA LYS A 143 -41.16 -25.48 -30.54
C LYS A 143 -42.26 -25.99 -29.57
N GLN A 144 -41.82 -26.03 -28.29
CA GLN A 144 -42.45 -25.59 -27.02
C GLN A 144 -43.73 -26.29 -26.50
N PRO A 145 -44.09 -26.18 -25.18
CA PRO A 145 -43.31 -25.85 -23.97
C PRO A 145 -43.34 -27.02 -22.95
N LYS A 146 -42.33 -27.16 -22.07
CA LYS A 146 -42.41 -28.11 -20.94
C LYS A 146 -42.51 -27.36 -19.61
N GLN A 147 -43.49 -27.86 -18.86
CA GLN A 147 -44.09 -27.35 -17.65
C GLN A 147 -43.08 -27.28 -16.50
N ILE A 148 -43.29 -26.26 -15.67
CA ILE A 148 -42.71 -26.07 -14.35
C ILE A 148 -43.22 -27.21 -13.47
N GLY A 149 -42.32 -28.13 -13.12
CA GLY A 149 -42.56 -29.21 -12.19
C GLY A 149 -41.54 -29.17 -11.06
N ASN A 150 -42.00 -28.71 -9.89
CA ASN A 150 -41.64 -29.14 -8.54
C ASN A 150 -40.21 -29.64 -8.31
N TYR A 151 -39.34 -28.77 -7.79
CA TYR A 151 -38.19 -29.16 -6.98
C TYR A 151 -38.37 -28.66 -5.54
N ILE A 152 -39.22 -29.36 -4.78
CA ILE A 152 -39.06 -29.45 -3.33
C ILE A 152 -38.62 -30.89 -3.06
N LYS A 153 -37.32 -31.08 -2.86
CA LYS A 153 -36.79 -32.26 -2.17
C LYS A 153 -35.45 -31.93 -1.51
N VAL A 154 -35.54 -31.73 -0.19
CA VAL A 154 -34.63 -32.26 0.83
C VAL A 154 -33.21 -31.69 0.85
N LEU A 155 -33.03 -30.61 1.61
CA LEU A 155 -31.75 -30.30 2.28
C LEU A 155 -31.56 -31.31 3.42
N GLN A 156 -30.94 -32.45 3.09
CA GLN A 156 -30.36 -33.33 4.10
C GLN A 156 -29.04 -32.73 4.57
N THR A 157 -29.00 -32.47 5.87
CA THR A 157 -27.86 -32.01 6.66
C THR A 157 -26.68 -32.97 6.50
N MET A 158 -25.62 -32.52 5.83
CA MET A 158 -24.30 -33.16 5.93
C MET A 158 -23.65 -32.75 7.26
N PRO A 159 -23.14 -33.68 8.08
CA PRO A 159 -22.36 -33.32 9.26
C PRO A 159 -21.06 -32.63 8.81
N CYS A 160 -20.92 -31.36 9.17
CA CYS A 160 -19.72 -30.58 8.97
C CYS A 160 -18.59 -31.22 9.79
N VAL A 161 -17.69 -31.96 9.12
CA VAL A 161 -16.41 -32.35 9.71
C VAL A 161 -15.65 -31.05 9.95
N PRO A 162 -15.26 -30.72 11.20
CA PRO A 162 -14.48 -29.52 11.47
C PRO A 162 -13.16 -29.66 10.72
N HIS A 163 -12.98 -28.86 9.66
CA HIS A 163 -11.64 -28.65 9.14
C HIS A 163 -10.83 -28.04 10.29
N PRO A 164 -9.69 -28.63 10.70
CA PRO A 164 -8.83 -27.98 11.66
C PRO A 164 -8.46 -26.62 11.08
N LEU A 165 -8.83 -25.56 11.81
CA LEU A 165 -8.43 -24.20 11.50
C LEU A 165 -6.96 -24.22 11.09
N GLN A 166 -6.66 -23.75 9.87
CA GLN A 166 -5.30 -23.68 9.38
C GLN A 166 -4.44 -23.04 10.47
N ALA A 167 -3.45 -23.79 10.96
CA ALA A 167 -2.57 -23.35 12.02
C ALA A 167 -2.03 -21.97 11.64
N ILE A 168 -2.31 -20.98 12.49
CA ILE A 168 -1.85 -19.60 12.32
C ILE A 168 -0.35 -19.65 12.05
N SER A 169 0.01 -19.32 10.81
CA SER A 169 1.38 -19.35 10.32
C SER A 169 2.34 -18.70 11.33
N LYS A 170 3.39 -19.42 11.73
CA LYS A 170 4.45 -18.95 12.66
C LYS A 170 5.12 -17.64 12.19
N PHE A 171 4.87 -17.18 10.96
CA PHE A 171 5.32 -15.92 10.40
C PHE A 171 4.60 -14.67 10.96
N ASN A 172 3.53 -14.81 11.75
CA ASN A 172 2.91 -13.67 12.45
C ASN A 172 3.84 -13.00 13.48
N LYS A 173 4.89 -13.69 13.96
CA LYS A 173 5.88 -13.10 14.88
C LYS A 173 6.81 -12.08 14.22
N ILE A 174 7.00 -12.12 12.89
CA ILE A 174 7.89 -11.17 12.18
C ILE A 174 7.14 -9.85 11.90
N ASN A 175 5.83 -9.92 11.64
CA ASN A 175 5.01 -8.75 11.37
C ASN A 175 4.88 -7.80 12.56
N ARG A 176 5.14 -8.24 13.80
CA ARG A 176 5.17 -7.36 14.98
C ARG A 176 6.30 -6.33 14.95
N PHE A 177 7.35 -6.58 14.17
CA PHE A 177 8.52 -5.71 14.05
C PHE A 177 8.52 -4.85 12.79
N LYS A 178 7.58 -5.06 11.87
CA LYS A 178 7.43 -4.18 10.72
C LYS A 178 6.76 -2.90 11.18
N LEU A 179 7.55 -1.83 11.24
CA LEU A 179 7.00 -0.48 11.38
C LEU A 179 5.95 -0.28 10.29
N ALA A 180 4.80 0.25 10.71
CA ALA A 180 3.79 0.67 9.76
C ALA A 180 4.21 2.02 9.19
N TYR A 181 3.84 2.29 7.94
CA TYR A 181 4.10 3.58 7.33
C TYR A 181 2.89 4.10 6.55
N ILE A 182 2.82 5.41 6.41
CA ILE A 182 1.92 6.11 5.49
C ILE A 182 2.71 6.96 4.52
N THR A 183 2.10 7.19 3.36
CA THR A 183 2.62 8.06 2.32
C THR A 183 1.65 9.21 2.11
N LEU A 184 2.11 10.44 2.31
CA LEU A 184 1.32 11.64 2.12
C LEU A 184 1.87 12.40 0.91
N ARG A 185 1.02 12.62 -0.09
CA ARG A 185 1.39 13.35 -1.30
C ARG A 185 1.06 14.83 -1.12
N SER A 186 2.00 15.70 -1.49
CA SER A 186 1.68 17.11 -1.69
C SER A 186 0.81 17.27 -2.93
N LYS A 187 0.02 18.34 -2.97
CA LYS A 187 -0.76 18.70 -4.16
C LYS A 187 0.19 19.14 -5.27
N ILE A 188 -0.14 18.76 -6.50
CA ILE A 188 0.62 19.17 -7.69
C ILE A 188 0.56 20.70 -7.81
N GLY A 189 1.69 21.35 -8.06
CA GLY A 189 1.79 22.81 -8.20
C GLY A 189 1.91 23.59 -6.88
N HIS A 190 1.87 22.93 -5.72
CA HIS A 190 2.13 23.57 -4.43
C HIS A 190 3.61 23.44 -4.00
N PRO A 191 4.11 24.34 -3.12
CA PRO A 191 5.45 24.23 -2.56
C PRO A 191 5.70 22.86 -1.95
N LYS A 192 6.95 22.37 -2.04
CA LYS A 192 7.29 21.08 -1.45
C LYS A 192 7.30 21.23 0.07
N PRO A 193 6.51 20.43 0.79
CA PRO A 193 6.45 20.54 2.24
C PRO A 193 7.83 20.24 2.86
N PHE A 194 8.14 20.96 3.93
CA PHE A 194 9.40 20.91 4.69
C PHE A 194 10.62 21.10 3.78
N GLU A 195 10.58 22.10 2.91
CA GLU A 195 11.72 22.50 2.09
C GLU A 195 12.88 22.94 2.99
N ASN A 196 14.11 22.51 2.66
CA ASN A 196 15.35 22.81 3.39
C ASN A 196 15.45 22.29 4.84
N LEU A 197 14.54 21.43 5.30
CA LEU A 197 14.64 20.80 6.62
C LEU A 197 15.27 19.40 6.54
N SER A 198 16.15 19.11 7.50
CA SER A 198 16.69 17.75 7.69
C SER A 198 15.59 16.77 8.13
N ALA A 199 15.77 15.48 7.87
CA ALA A 199 14.81 14.45 8.29
C ALA A 199 14.58 14.45 9.81
N LEU A 200 15.61 14.72 10.60
CA LEU A 200 15.52 14.78 12.06
C LEU A 200 14.73 16.02 12.52
N SER A 201 15.05 17.20 11.99
CA SER A 201 14.33 18.45 12.30
C SER A 201 12.84 18.33 11.94
N PHE A 202 12.57 17.74 10.78
CA PHE A 202 11.23 17.47 10.29
C PHE A 202 10.46 16.52 11.23
N GLN A 203 11.06 15.39 11.60
CA GLN A 203 10.48 14.44 12.54
C GLN A 203 10.15 15.09 13.89
N THR A 204 11.09 15.85 14.46
CA THR A 204 10.88 16.55 15.73
C THR A 204 9.71 17.52 15.65
N LYS A 205 9.59 18.29 14.56
CA LYS A 205 8.48 19.23 14.35
C LYS A 205 7.12 18.51 14.28
N ILE A 206 7.03 17.40 13.54
CA ILE A 206 5.80 16.60 13.52
C ILE A 206 5.47 16.10 14.93
N ASN A 207 6.43 15.51 15.63
CA ASN A 207 6.18 14.93 16.95
C ASN A 207 5.77 15.99 17.98
N GLN A 208 6.30 17.22 17.88
CA GLN A 208 5.85 18.34 18.69
C GLN A 208 4.38 18.67 18.42
N VAL A 209 4.01 18.82 17.14
CA VAL A 209 2.62 19.11 16.75
C VAL A 209 1.66 17.99 17.18
N LEU A 210 2.07 16.72 17.04
CA LEU A 210 1.25 15.58 17.49
C LEU A 210 1.04 15.58 19.00
N LYS A 211 2.05 16.05 19.76
CA LYS A 211 1.94 16.25 21.21
C LYS A 211 0.96 17.39 21.52
N ASP A 212 1.02 18.49 20.76
CA ASP A 212 0.17 19.66 20.95
C ASP A 212 -1.31 19.35 20.64
N VAL A 213 -1.58 18.53 19.62
CA VAL A 213 -2.93 18.04 19.26
C VAL A 213 -3.40 16.90 20.19
N ASN A 214 -2.61 16.54 21.20
CA ASN A 214 -2.88 15.44 22.14
C ASN A 214 -3.22 14.12 21.42
N ALA A 215 -2.46 13.80 20.36
CA ALA A 215 -2.70 12.64 19.51
C ALA A 215 -2.45 11.33 20.28
N LYS A 216 -3.51 10.53 20.49
CA LYS A 216 -3.47 9.26 21.22
C LYS A 216 -4.21 8.14 20.49
N VAL A 217 -3.75 6.91 20.68
CA VAL A 217 -4.45 5.68 20.30
C VAL A 217 -4.35 4.69 21.46
N TYR A 218 -5.47 4.18 21.98
CA TYR A 218 -5.48 3.26 23.13
C TYR A 218 -4.71 3.84 24.34
N GLU A 219 -4.89 5.13 24.64
CA GLU A 219 -4.14 5.90 25.65
C GLU A 219 -2.63 6.07 25.41
N GLU A 220 -2.04 5.43 24.39
CA GLU A 220 -0.65 5.65 24.00
C GLU A 220 -0.52 6.88 23.10
N LYS A 221 0.45 7.76 23.40
CA LYS A 221 0.78 8.91 22.55
C LYS A 221 1.35 8.44 21.21
N ILE A 222 0.91 9.08 20.13
CA ILE A 222 1.42 8.78 18.79
C ILE A 222 2.78 9.44 18.60
N PHE A 223 3.75 8.64 18.14
CA PHE A 223 5.07 9.12 17.78
C PHE A 223 5.50 8.61 16.40
N VAL A 224 6.07 9.51 15.61
CA VAL A 224 6.67 9.21 14.31
C VAL A 224 8.13 8.83 14.55
N SER A 225 8.48 7.60 14.21
CA SER A 225 9.81 7.00 14.45
C SER A 225 10.82 7.36 13.37
N ALA A 226 10.36 7.52 12.13
CA ALA A 226 11.21 7.88 11.01
C ALA A 226 10.40 8.62 9.95
N VAL A 227 11.11 9.47 9.20
CA VAL A 227 10.52 10.26 8.13
C VAL A 227 11.43 10.27 6.91
N VAL A 228 10.83 10.12 5.73
CA VAL A 228 11.54 10.17 4.45
C VAL A 228 10.81 11.12 3.51
N LYS A 229 11.52 12.13 3.00
CA LYS A 229 11.03 12.99 1.93
C LYS A 229 11.50 12.42 0.59
N LEU A 230 10.56 12.20 -0.32
CA LEU A 230 10.84 11.75 -1.68
C LEU A 230 11.04 12.96 -2.62
N THR A 231 11.76 12.74 -3.72
CA THR A 231 12.10 13.77 -4.72
C THR A 231 10.86 14.45 -5.33
N ASN A 232 9.77 13.71 -5.45
CA ASN A 232 8.47 14.17 -5.93
C ASN A 232 7.65 14.97 -4.89
N GLY A 233 8.23 15.32 -3.73
CA GLY A 233 7.54 16.06 -2.67
C GLY A 233 6.58 15.21 -1.83
N THR A 234 6.56 13.89 -2.04
CA THR A 234 5.82 12.95 -1.20
C THR A 234 6.58 12.69 0.09
N ILE A 235 5.87 12.59 1.20
CA ILE A 235 6.43 12.28 2.51
C ILE A 235 6.02 10.87 2.91
N LYS A 236 6.98 10.06 3.36
CA LYS A 236 6.72 8.79 4.03
C LYS A 236 6.98 8.94 5.53
N LEU A 237 6.00 8.57 6.34
CA LEU A 237 6.08 8.59 7.80
C LEU A 237 5.98 7.17 8.32
N CYS A 238 6.88 6.78 9.21
CA CYS A 238 6.85 5.51 9.91
C CYS A 238 6.43 5.73 11.36
N ALA A 239 5.57 4.85 11.88
CA ALA A 239 5.22 4.81 13.28
C ALA A 239 5.22 3.38 13.81
N LYS A 240 5.22 3.26 15.14
CA LYS A 240 5.36 1.98 15.86
C LYS A 240 4.28 0.97 15.47
N ASN A 241 3.02 1.39 15.32
CA ASN A 241 1.87 0.49 15.16
C ASN A 241 1.03 0.90 13.95
N LYS A 242 0.31 -0.06 13.34
CA LYS A 242 -0.69 0.22 12.28
C LYS A 242 -1.78 1.17 12.74
N ALA A 243 -2.20 1.10 14.00
CA ALA A 243 -3.24 1.96 14.55
C ALA A 243 -2.78 3.43 14.61
N SER A 244 -1.54 3.69 15.02
CA SER A 244 -0.92 5.03 14.99
C SER A 244 -0.86 5.59 13.57
N VAL A 245 -0.42 4.77 12.62
CA VAL A 245 -0.37 5.14 11.20
C VAL A 245 -1.75 5.44 10.62
N ARG A 246 -2.75 4.62 10.96
CA ARG A 246 -4.14 4.85 10.57
C ARG A 246 -4.67 6.16 11.12
N TRP A 247 -4.42 6.45 12.40
CA TRP A 247 -4.80 7.73 13.01
C TRP A 247 -4.14 8.91 12.30
N LEU A 248 -2.84 8.82 11.99
CA LEU A 248 -2.10 9.87 11.27
C LEU A 248 -2.74 10.15 9.90
N LEU A 249 -3.16 9.12 9.19
CA LEU A 249 -3.81 9.24 7.88
C LEU A 249 -5.22 9.82 7.97
N GLU A 250 -6.02 9.36 8.94
CA GLU A 250 -7.41 9.82 9.15
C GLU A 250 -7.44 11.29 9.61
N ASN A 251 -6.48 11.69 10.44
CA ASN A 251 -6.41 13.04 10.99
C ASN A 251 -5.40 13.96 10.28
N LYS A 252 -4.88 13.58 9.10
CA LYS A 252 -3.85 14.37 8.38
C LYS A 252 -4.21 15.85 8.22
N HIS A 253 -5.45 16.15 7.90
CA HIS A 253 -5.97 17.50 7.73
C HIS A 253 -5.87 18.37 9.00
N LYS A 254 -5.89 17.77 10.19
CA LYS A 254 -5.84 18.47 11.47
C LYS A 254 -4.42 18.85 11.90
N TRP A 255 -3.41 18.09 11.49
CA TRP A 255 -2.04 18.26 12.00
C TRP A 255 -1.02 18.68 10.92
N THR A 256 -1.23 18.37 9.64
CA THR A 256 -0.20 18.63 8.62
C THR A 256 0.09 20.11 8.44
N HIS A 257 -0.94 20.95 8.47
CA HIS A 257 -0.83 22.41 8.33
C HIS A 257 -0.16 23.07 9.55
N LEU A 258 -0.29 22.47 10.73
CA LEU A 258 0.39 22.93 11.94
C LEU A 258 1.88 22.58 11.91
N ALA A 259 2.23 21.41 11.34
CA ALA A 259 3.61 21.02 11.15
C ALA A 259 4.31 21.83 10.04
N ASP A 260 3.61 22.15 8.96
CA ASP A 260 4.07 23.06 7.94
C ASP A 260 2.87 23.77 7.28
N PRO A 261 2.79 25.11 7.34
CA PRO A 261 1.70 25.86 6.70
C PRO A 261 1.56 25.61 5.19
N THR A 262 2.65 25.25 4.51
CA THR A 262 2.62 24.88 3.08
C THR A 262 2.06 23.48 2.84
N PHE A 263 1.99 22.65 3.89
CA PHE A 263 1.55 21.26 3.84
C PHE A 263 0.08 21.07 4.26
N VAL A 264 -0.83 21.62 3.47
CA VAL A 264 -2.27 21.50 3.73
C VAL A 264 -2.83 20.23 3.06
N THR A 265 -3.34 19.32 3.88
CA THR A 265 -3.98 18.08 3.41
C THR A 265 -5.50 18.12 3.62
N SER A 266 -6.25 17.56 2.68
CA SER A 266 -7.71 17.42 2.82
C SER A 266 -8.07 16.24 3.73
N PRO A 267 -9.23 16.27 4.41
CA PRO A 267 -9.75 15.11 5.12
C PRO A 267 -9.93 13.91 4.17
N ASN A 268 -9.92 12.69 4.71
CA ASN A 268 -10.33 11.52 3.93
C ASN A 268 -11.84 11.61 3.71
N LEU A 269 -12.27 11.26 2.50
CA LEU A 269 -13.67 11.10 2.15
C LEU A 269 -13.89 9.64 1.77
N TYR A 270 -15.07 9.14 2.08
CA TYR A 270 -15.46 7.75 1.87
C TYR A 270 -16.58 7.71 0.85
N HIS A 271 -16.35 6.99 -0.24
CA HIS A 271 -17.27 6.89 -1.35
C HIS A 271 -18.24 5.75 -1.09
N VAL A 272 -19.54 6.04 -1.17
CA VAL A 272 -20.60 5.04 -1.23
C VAL A 272 -21.25 5.18 -2.60
N ILE A 273 -21.48 4.05 -3.26
CA ILE A 273 -22.20 3.98 -4.52
C ILE A 273 -23.59 3.46 -4.18
N LEU A 274 -24.60 4.21 -4.59
CA LEU A 274 -25.99 3.78 -4.54
C LEU A 274 -26.41 3.49 -5.97
N ASP A 275 -27.02 2.34 -6.18
CA ASP A 275 -27.60 1.99 -7.47
C ASP A 275 -29.10 2.29 -7.43
N SER A 276 -29.83 1.94 -8.49
CA SER A 276 -31.30 2.02 -8.52
C SER A 276 -31.90 3.41 -8.19
N CYS A 277 -31.13 4.48 -8.37
CA CYS A 277 -31.58 5.83 -8.03
C CYS A 277 -32.63 6.32 -9.05
N PRO A 278 -33.80 6.79 -8.58
CA PRO A 278 -34.90 7.16 -9.45
C PRO A 278 -34.57 8.41 -10.27
N ALA A 279 -35.21 8.53 -11.44
CA ALA A 279 -34.99 9.64 -12.36
C ALA A 279 -35.41 11.01 -11.83
N PHE A 280 -36.28 11.02 -10.80
CA PHE A 280 -36.74 12.24 -10.15
C PHE A 280 -35.87 12.67 -8.96
N PHE A 281 -34.84 11.90 -8.58
CA PHE A 281 -33.88 12.35 -7.58
C PHE A 281 -33.04 13.49 -8.17
N ASP A 282 -33.11 14.67 -7.59
CA ASP A 282 -32.29 15.80 -8.02
C ASP A 282 -31.14 16.05 -7.02
N ILE A 283 -29.91 16.05 -7.54
CA ILE A 283 -28.71 16.35 -6.75
C ILE A 283 -28.60 17.85 -6.49
N SER A 284 -29.19 18.67 -7.36
CA SER A 284 -29.19 20.13 -7.23
C SER A 284 -30.25 20.63 -6.25
N ASP A 285 -31.24 19.81 -5.92
CA ASP A 285 -32.26 20.11 -4.93
C ASP A 285 -31.78 19.69 -3.53
N GLU A 286 -31.62 20.67 -2.64
CA GLU A 286 -31.24 20.39 -1.26
C GLU A 286 -32.33 19.60 -0.51
N THR A 287 -33.60 19.71 -0.92
CA THR A 287 -34.71 19.01 -0.27
C THR A 287 -34.64 17.50 -0.47
N ASP A 288 -34.24 17.03 -1.65
CA ASP A 288 -34.07 15.60 -1.94
C ASP A 288 -32.93 14.98 -1.12
N ILE A 289 -31.83 15.72 -0.93
CA ILE A 289 -30.72 15.28 -0.09
C ILE A 289 -31.13 15.28 1.39
N LEU A 290 -31.89 16.29 1.84
CA LEU A 290 -32.44 16.34 3.20
C LEU A 290 -33.37 15.16 3.46
N GLU A 291 -34.26 14.83 2.54
CA GLU A 291 -35.20 13.71 2.69
C GLU A 291 -34.49 12.36 2.73
N LEU A 292 -33.50 12.14 1.85
CA LEU A 292 -32.64 10.96 1.90
C LEU A 292 -31.96 10.84 3.26
N CYS A 293 -31.44 11.94 3.79
CA CYS A 293 -30.79 11.95 5.10
C CYS A 293 -31.76 11.64 6.24
N GLU A 294 -32.93 12.28 6.25
CA GLU A 294 -33.96 12.09 7.27
C GLU A 294 -34.47 10.65 7.32
N GLN A 295 -34.80 10.06 6.16
CA GLN A 295 -35.32 8.69 6.08
C GLN A 295 -34.32 7.63 6.53
N ASN A 296 -33.02 7.93 6.47
CA ASN A 296 -31.95 7.01 6.84
C ASN A 296 -31.25 7.37 8.15
N ASN A 297 -31.76 8.38 8.88
CA ASN A 297 -31.17 8.86 10.13
C ASN A 297 -29.69 9.28 9.98
N ILE A 298 -29.37 9.90 8.84
CA ILE A 298 -28.05 10.40 8.48
C ILE A 298 -28.03 11.91 8.68
N GLY A 299 -27.04 12.44 9.39
CA GLY A 299 -26.82 13.89 9.45
C GLY A 299 -26.35 14.43 8.09
N CYS A 300 -27.01 15.44 7.53
CA CYS A 300 -26.63 16.03 6.24
C CYS A 300 -25.20 16.57 6.24
N GLU A 301 -24.68 16.97 7.40
CA GLU A 301 -23.30 17.40 7.60
C GLU A 301 -22.27 16.30 7.34
N GLU A 302 -22.67 15.02 7.40
CA GLU A 302 -21.80 13.88 7.08
C GLU A 302 -21.57 13.74 5.58
N ILE A 303 -22.49 14.24 4.75
CA ILE A 303 -22.37 14.26 3.30
C ILE A 303 -21.54 15.47 2.87
N LYS A 304 -20.44 15.21 2.16
CA LYS A 304 -19.58 16.26 1.60
C LYS A 304 -19.94 16.63 0.17
N LYS A 305 -20.37 15.66 -0.62
CA LYS A 305 -20.72 15.83 -2.04
C LYS A 305 -21.52 14.63 -2.52
N VAL A 306 -22.51 14.90 -3.37
CA VAL A 306 -23.24 13.91 -4.14
C VAL A 306 -22.96 14.17 -5.62
N ARG A 307 -22.87 13.11 -6.43
CA ARG A 307 -22.75 13.23 -7.90
C ARG A 307 -23.35 12.02 -8.59
N TRP A 308 -23.88 12.23 -9.80
CA TRP A 308 -24.22 11.14 -10.70
C TRP A 308 -22.97 10.39 -11.14
N LEU A 309 -23.02 9.07 -11.03
CA LEU A 309 -22.10 8.16 -11.72
C LEU A 309 -22.70 7.74 -13.06
N LYS A 310 -23.97 7.33 -13.04
CA LYS A 310 -24.81 7.08 -14.22
C LYS A 310 -26.08 7.91 -14.06
N THR A 311 -26.28 8.89 -14.93
CA THR A 311 -27.52 9.67 -14.93
C THR A 311 -28.68 8.77 -15.36
N PRO A 312 -29.82 8.80 -14.66
CA PRO A 312 -31.00 8.04 -15.04
C PRO A 312 -31.50 8.51 -16.41
N ASN A 313 -31.97 7.57 -17.24
CA ASN A 313 -32.61 7.90 -18.50
C ASN A 313 -34.12 7.77 -18.33
N ILE A 314 -34.80 8.92 -18.32
CA ILE A 314 -36.26 9.01 -18.15
C ILE A 314 -36.99 8.28 -19.30
N GLU A 315 -36.47 8.39 -20.54
CA GLU A 315 -37.11 7.80 -21.72
C GLU A 315 -36.99 6.27 -21.73
N GLN A 316 -35.90 5.73 -21.20
CA GLN A 316 -35.62 4.30 -21.17
C GLN A 316 -36.07 3.62 -19.87
N LYS A 317 -36.64 4.37 -18.92
CA LYS A 317 -37.01 3.89 -17.57
C LYS A 317 -35.83 3.24 -16.84
N ASP A 318 -34.65 3.82 -17.07
CA ASP A 318 -33.39 3.34 -16.52
C ASP A 318 -33.11 4.06 -15.20
N PHE A 319 -32.79 3.28 -14.16
CA PHE A 319 -32.30 3.84 -12.92
C PHE A 319 -30.88 4.39 -13.08
N GLY A 320 -30.59 5.44 -12.32
CA GLY A 320 -29.27 6.02 -12.20
C GLY A 320 -28.47 5.39 -11.07
N SER A 321 -27.18 5.74 -11.01
CA SER A 321 -26.30 5.40 -9.90
C SER A 321 -25.67 6.67 -9.35
N LEU A 322 -25.68 6.83 -8.03
CA LEU A 322 -25.10 7.97 -7.32
C LEU A 322 -23.78 7.59 -6.64
N VAL A 323 -22.88 8.56 -6.55
CA VAL A 323 -21.71 8.49 -5.67
C VAL A 323 -21.86 9.55 -4.60
N ILE A 324 -21.97 9.12 -3.35
CA ILE A 324 -22.01 9.98 -2.18
C ILE A 324 -20.66 9.95 -1.47
N LEU A 325 -20.13 11.13 -1.16
CA LEU A 325 -18.89 11.31 -0.40
C LEU A 325 -19.22 11.59 1.06
N PHE A 326 -18.94 10.63 1.93
CA PHE A 326 -19.11 10.78 3.37
C PHE A 326 -17.82 11.22 4.06
N LYS A 327 -17.95 12.00 5.13
CA LYS A 327 -16.85 12.37 6.04
C LYS A 327 -16.55 11.24 7.02
N ASN A 328 -17.58 10.62 7.59
CA ASN A 328 -17.45 9.54 8.55
C ASN A 328 -17.27 8.17 7.87
N ARG A 329 -16.18 7.50 8.24
CA ARG A 329 -15.83 6.17 7.73
C ARG A 329 -16.81 5.09 8.16
N ASN A 330 -17.20 5.11 9.44
CA ASN A 330 -17.99 4.04 10.02
C ASN A 330 -19.39 4.07 9.42
N LEU A 331 -19.97 5.27 9.30
CA LEU A 331 -21.23 5.47 8.59
C LEU A 331 -21.17 4.94 7.15
N ALA A 332 -20.16 5.34 6.36
CA ALA A 332 -20.03 4.84 4.99
C ALA A 332 -19.88 3.31 4.93
N TYR A 333 -19.16 2.72 5.87
CA TYR A 333 -19.00 1.26 5.97
C TYR A 333 -20.31 0.58 6.35
N ASP A 334 -21.07 1.15 7.28
CA ASP A 334 -22.34 0.62 7.74
C ASP A 334 -23.39 0.67 6.64
N ILE A 335 -23.42 1.73 5.83
CA ILE A 335 -24.30 1.83 4.64
C ILE A 335 -23.94 0.73 3.62
N VAL A 336 -22.65 0.59 3.28
CA VAL A 336 -22.20 -0.44 2.32
C VAL A 336 -22.51 -1.86 2.82
N LYS A 337 -22.48 -2.06 4.14
CA LYS A 337 -22.79 -3.37 4.75
C LYS A 337 -24.29 -3.60 4.90
N GLY A 338 -25.05 -2.53 5.19
CA GLY A 338 -26.51 -2.55 5.33
C GLY A 338 -27.22 -2.76 4.00
N GLY A 339 -26.59 -2.36 2.89
CA GLY A 339 -27.00 -2.69 1.54
C GLY A 339 -27.95 -1.69 0.90
N ASP A 340 -28.78 -1.03 1.71
CA ASP A 340 -29.93 -0.28 1.19
C ASP A 340 -30.11 1.07 1.90
N LEU A 341 -30.48 2.11 1.14
CA LEU A 341 -31.00 3.37 1.68
C LEU A 341 -32.44 3.63 1.23
N LEU A 342 -33.19 4.40 2.01
CA LEU A 342 -34.58 4.78 1.69
C LEU A 342 -34.65 6.20 1.12
N PHE A 343 -35.40 6.38 0.03
CA PHE A 343 -35.72 7.69 -0.52
C PHE A 343 -37.13 7.73 -1.09
N LYS A 344 -37.97 8.64 -0.57
CA LYS A 344 -39.41 8.76 -0.93
C LYS A 344 -40.13 7.40 -0.91
N GLY A 345 -39.77 6.54 0.05
CA GLY A 345 -40.32 5.18 0.18
C GLY A 345 -39.76 4.14 -0.78
N ASN A 346 -38.75 4.46 -1.60
CA ASN A 346 -38.05 3.53 -2.48
C ASN A 346 -36.72 3.09 -1.85
N LEU A 347 -36.34 1.85 -2.09
CA LEU A 347 -35.05 1.29 -1.72
C LEU A 347 -34.00 1.64 -2.79
N LEU A 348 -32.86 2.17 -2.38
CA LEU A 348 -31.72 2.58 -3.22
C LEU A 348 -30.51 1.69 -3.00
#